data_AF-K9GGW1-F1
#
_entry.id   AF-K9GGW1-F1
#
_cell.length_a   1.000
_cell.length_b   1.000
_cell.length_c   1.000
_cell.angle_alpha   90.00
_cell.angle_beta   90.00
_cell.angle_gamma   90.00
#
_symmetry.space_group_name_H-M   'P 1'
#
loop_
_entity.id
_entity.type
_entity.pdbx_description
1 polymer ?
#
loop_
_entity_poly.entity_id
_entity_poly.type
_entity_poly.pdbx_seq_one_letter_code
_entity_poly.pdbx_strand_id
1 'polypeptide(L)'
;MNNGSEVCVKLPNPNAGPAHLTVSSEVATRELLRQVFDFPVPRVLSWSSNSAKNLVGAEYIIEERAPGVRLGSVWHQWPRDLKLQLITQVVDLEKKLTSITFDKHGCIYFK
;
A
#
# COMPACT_ATOMS: atom_id res chain seq x y z
N MET A 1 14.45 -2.91 -23.80
CA MET A 1 14.69 -2.28 -22.48
C MET A 1 14.29 -3.28 -21.42
N ASN A 2 15.25 -3.92 -20.76
CA ASN A 2 15.00 -4.74 -19.57
C ASN A 2 16.09 -4.39 -18.56
N ASN A 3 15.75 -3.58 -17.56
CA ASN A 3 16.65 -3.20 -16.48
C ASN A 3 16.61 -4.22 -15.32
N GLY A 4 15.97 -5.38 -15.51
CA GLY A 4 15.83 -6.42 -14.49
C GLY A 4 14.92 -6.04 -13.33
N SER A 5 14.22 -4.90 -13.39
CA SER A 5 13.30 -4.47 -12.34
C SER A 5 11.95 -5.18 -12.46
N GLU A 6 11.44 -5.66 -11.33
CA GLU A 6 10.12 -6.28 -11.24
C GLU A 6 9.10 -5.30 -10.67
N VAL A 7 7.90 -5.30 -11.25
CA VAL A 7 6.79 -4.45 -10.82
C VAL A 7 5.56 -5.31 -10.53
N CYS A 8 4.73 -4.82 -9.61
CA CYS A 8 3.40 -5.38 -9.37
C CYS A 8 2.36 -4.45 -10.00
N VAL A 9 1.33 -5.04 -10.61
CA VAL A 9 0.18 -4.31 -11.13
C VAL A 9 -1.06 -4.77 -10.40
N LYS A 10 -1.80 -3.81 -9.86
CA LYS A 10 -3.08 -4.02 -9.19
C LYS A 10 -4.21 -3.45 -10.03
N LEU A 11 -5.26 -4.25 -10.21
CA LEU A 11 -6.53 -3.85 -10.80
C LEU A 11 -7.62 -3.82 -9.71
N PRO A 12 -8.63 -2.94 -9.83
CA PRO A 12 -9.75 -2.88 -8.91
C PRO A 12 -10.48 -4.22 -8.79
N ASN A 13 -10.87 -4.56 -7.56
CA ASN A 13 -11.84 -5.61 -7.34
C ASN A 13 -13.25 -5.02 -7.53
N PRO A 14 -14.11 -5.58 -8.41
CA PRO A 14 -15.46 -5.09 -8.66
C PRO A 14 -16.34 -4.98 -7.40
N ASN A 15 -16.04 -5.78 -6.37
CA ASN A 15 -16.80 -5.82 -5.12
C ASN A 15 -16.27 -4.83 -4.05
N ALA A 16 -15.17 -4.12 -4.29
CA ALA A 16 -14.56 -3.21 -3.32
C ALA A 16 -15.19 -1.81 -3.29
N GLY A 17 -16.29 -1.60 -4.02
CA GLY A 17 -16.94 -0.30 -4.18
C GLY A 17 -16.43 0.47 -5.41
N PRO A 18 -16.67 1.79 -5.50
CA PRO A 18 -16.32 2.59 -6.67
C PRO A 18 -14.81 2.57 -6.96
N ALA A 19 -14.43 2.04 -8.14
CA ALA A 19 -13.02 1.86 -8.53
C ALA A 19 -12.19 3.15 -8.48
N HIS A 20 -12.81 4.27 -8.89
CA HIS A 20 -12.18 5.59 -8.79
C HIS A 20 -11.75 5.93 -7.36
N LEU A 21 -12.68 5.81 -6.40
CA LEU A 21 -12.41 6.17 -5.00
C LEU A 21 -11.46 5.20 -4.33
N THR A 22 -11.54 3.90 -4.63
CA THR A 22 -10.65 2.90 -4.03
C THR A 22 -9.21 3.11 -4.48
N VAL A 23 -8.97 3.29 -5.78
CA VAL A 23 -7.62 3.54 -6.31
C VAL A 23 -7.06 4.87 -5.81
N SER A 24 -7.82 5.97 -5.92
CA SER A 24 -7.37 7.28 -5.43
C SER A 24 -7.08 7.27 -3.92
N SER A 25 -7.90 6.57 -3.11
CA SER A 25 -7.70 6.50 -1.65
C SER A 25 -6.53 5.62 -1.27
N GLU A 26 -6.32 4.50 -1.97
CA GLU A 26 -5.19 3.60 -1.71
C GLU A 26 -3.87 4.29 -2.02
N VAL A 27 -3.75 4.96 -3.17
CA VAL A 27 -2.53 5.67 -3.54
C VAL A 27 -2.22 6.78 -2.55
N ALA A 28 -3.22 7.60 -2.17
CA ALA A 28 -3.02 8.65 -1.18
C ALA A 28 -2.63 8.12 0.21
N THR A 29 -3.25 7.00 0.63
CA THR A 29 -2.90 6.35 1.90
C THR A 29 -1.45 5.87 1.88
N ARG A 30 -1.01 5.24 0.78
CA ARG A 30 0.39 4.77 0.66
C ARG A 30 1.38 5.93 0.65
N GLU A 31 1.05 7.04 0.01
CA GLU A 31 1.91 8.22 0.02
C GLU A 31 1.99 8.82 1.43
N LEU A 32 0.88 8.88 2.18
CA LEU A 32 0.89 9.28 3.59
C LEU A 32 1.78 8.37 4.44
N LEU A 33 1.60 7.04 4.31
CA LEU A 33 2.41 6.05 5.04
C LEU A 33 3.91 6.23 4.78
N ARG A 34 4.30 6.52 3.54
CA ARG A 34 5.68 6.70 3.15
C ARG A 34 6.24 8.07 3.56
N GLN A 35 5.55 9.16 3.22
CA GLN A 35 6.08 10.51 3.38
C GLN A 35 5.98 11.04 4.81
N VAL A 36 4.93 10.66 5.55
CA VAL A 36 4.69 11.17 6.91
C VAL A 36 5.19 10.23 7.99
N PHE A 37 4.97 8.92 7.82
CA PHE A 37 5.33 7.93 8.84
C PHE A 37 6.64 7.17 8.57
N ASP A 38 7.25 7.37 7.39
CA ASP A 38 8.46 6.67 6.93
C ASP A 38 8.31 5.14 6.97
N PHE A 39 7.12 4.63 6.60
CA PHE A 39 6.89 3.19 6.55
C PHE A 39 7.44 2.58 5.26
N PRO A 40 7.98 1.34 5.32
CA PRO A 40 8.54 0.66 4.17
C PRO A 40 7.43 0.07 3.27
N VAL A 41 6.58 0.93 2.70
CA VAL A 41 5.57 0.56 1.71
C VAL A 41 6.14 0.63 0.30
N PRO A 42 5.78 -0.30 -0.61
CA PRO A 42 6.30 -0.26 -1.98
C PRO A 42 5.89 1.03 -2.69
N ARG A 43 6.81 1.61 -3.47
CA ARG A 43 6.54 2.87 -4.17
C ARG A 43 5.51 2.67 -5.27
N VAL A 44 4.51 3.54 -5.30
CA VAL A 44 3.63 3.67 -6.46
C VAL A 44 4.41 4.35 -7.58
N LEU A 45 4.53 3.67 -8.72
CA LEU A 45 5.26 4.12 -9.90
C LEU A 45 4.35 4.85 -10.89
N SER A 46 3.14 4.35 -11.06
CA SER A 46 2.10 4.95 -11.92
C SER A 46 0.74 4.45 -11.47
N TRP A 47 -0.31 5.24 -11.66
CA TRP A 47 -1.67 4.85 -11.33
C TRP A 47 -2.67 5.66 -12.16
N SER A 48 -3.88 5.14 -12.29
CA SER A 48 -5.01 5.85 -12.90
C SER A 48 -6.29 5.45 -12.19
N SER A 49 -7.06 6.43 -11.73
CA SER A 49 -8.41 6.21 -11.16
C SER A 49 -9.52 6.56 -12.15
N ASN A 50 -9.20 6.80 -13.42
CA ASN A 50 -10.18 7.10 -14.46
C ASN A 50 -9.99 6.16 -15.65
N SER A 51 -10.77 5.07 -15.67
CA SER A 51 -10.80 4.09 -16.77
C SER A 51 -11.04 4.70 -18.15
N ALA A 52 -11.89 5.73 -18.27
CA ALA A 52 -12.22 6.35 -19.56
C ALA A 52 -11.09 7.20 -20.17
N LYS A 53 -10.14 7.68 -19.35
CA LYS A 53 -9.03 8.54 -19.81
C LYS A 53 -7.73 7.79 -20.05
N ASN A 54 -7.69 6.48 -19.82
CA ASN A 54 -6.46 5.69 -19.94
C ASN A 54 -6.65 4.49 -20.88
N LEU A 55 -5.58 4.10 -21.58
CA LEU A 55 -5.63 3.06 -22.62
C LEU A 55 -5.85 1.64 -22.07
N VAL A 56 -5.72 1.43 -20.75
CA VAL A 56 -5.94 0.13 -20.11
C VAL A 56 -7.44 -0.19 -20.03
N GLY A 57 -8.31 0.84 -20.08
CA GLY A 57 -9.76 0.68 -19.96
C GLY A 57 -10.23 0.31 -18.54
N ALA A 58 -9.33 0.39 -17.56
CA ALA A 58 -9.59 0.13 -16.15
C ALA A 58 -8.76 1.08 -15.29
N GLU A 59 -9.17 1.29 -14.05
CA GLU A 59 -8.31 1.87 -13.04
C GLU A 59 -7.17 0.90 -12.70
N TYR A 60 -6.03 1.40 -12.27
CA TYR A 60 -4.87 0.57 -11.95
C TYR A 60 -3.90 1.26 -11.01
N ILE A 61 -3.05 0.46 -10.36
CA ILE A 61 -1.86 0.90 -9.64
C ILE A 61 -0.68 0.03 -10.10
N ILE A 62 0.40 0.64 -10.55
CA ILE A 62 1.68 0.02 -10.86
C ILE A 62 2.65 0.43 -9.76
N GLU A 63 3.34 -0.54 -9.16
CA GLU A 63 4.21 -0.31 -8.02
C GLU A 63 5.45 -1.22 -8.04
N GLU A 64 6.43 -0.86 -7.23
CA GLU A 64 7.61 -1.70 -6.98
C GLU A 64 7.19 -3.05 -6.37
N ARG A 65 7.87 -4.14 -6.76
CA ARG A 65 7.71 -5.41 -6.07
C ARG A 65 8.22 -5.29 -4.63
N ALA A 66 7.38 -5.60 -3.65
CA ALA A 66 7.79 -5.68 -2.25
C ALA A 66 8.88 -6.77 -2.07
N PRO A 67 10.03 -6.46 -1.45
CA PRO A 67 11.05 -7.46 -1.16
C PRO A 67 10.59 -8.37 0.00
N GLY A 68 11.15 -9.59 0.04
CA GLY A 68 10.91 -10.54 1.12
C GLY A 68 9.87 -11.62 0.81
N VAL A 69 9.37 -12.25 1.86
CA VAL A 69 8.41 -13.38 1.80
C VAL A 69 7.19 -13.08 2.64
N ARG A 70 6.06 -13.69 2.30
CA ARG A 70 4.82 -13.53 3.08
C ARG A 70 5.04 -14.09 4.48
N LEU A 71 4.72 -13.31 5.51
CA LEU A 71 4.87 -13.73 6.90
C LEU A 71 4.20 -15.09 7.18
N GLY A 72 3.00 -15.30 6.64
CA GLY A 72 2.24 -16.53 6.81
C GLY A 72 2.96 -17.79 6.30
N SER A 73 3.86 -17.69 5.32
CA SER A 73 4.59 -18.88 4.83
C SER A 73 5.71 -19.33 5.77
N VAL A 74 6.23 -18.43 6.61
CA VAL A 74 7.35 -18.70 7.52
C VAL A 74 6.96 -18.72 9.00
N TRP A 75 5.77 -18.19 9.33
CA TRP A 75 5.32 -17.98 10.70
C TRP A 75 5.45 -19.22 11.58
N HIS A 76 4.99 -20.38 11.13
CA HIS A 76 4.99 -21.58 11.97
C HIS A 76 6.41 -22.12 12.24
N GLN A 77 7.38 -21.87 11.35
CA GLN A 77 8.76 -22.33 11.53
C GLN A 77 9.61 -21.36 12.36
N TRP A 78 9.16 -20.12 12.56
CA TRP A 78 9.91 -19.12 13.31
C TRP A 78 9.99 -19.44 14.82
N PRO A 79 11.16 -19.26 15.46
CA PRO A 79 11.31 -19.25 16.91
C PRO A 79 10.37 -18.25 17.59
N ARG A 80 9.97 -18.54 18.82
CA ARG A 80 9.08 -17.67 19.60
C ARG A 80 9.64 -16.25 19.75
N ASP A 81 10.94 -16.10 19.95
CA ASP A 81 11.57 -14.80 20.20
C ASP A 81 11.45 -13.87 18.99
N LEU A 82 11.65 -14.38 17.77
CA LEU A 82 11.45 -13.60 16.53
C LEU A 82 9.99 -13.19 16.33
N LYS A 83 9.04 -14.05 16.72
CA LYS A 83 7.60 -13.70 16.66
C LYS A 83 7.26 -12.56 17.60
N LEU A 84 7.80 -12.60 18.82
CA LEU A 84 7.59 -11.55 19.81
C LEU A 84 8.19 -10.22 19.32
N GLN A 85 9.41 -10.24 18.77
CA GLN A 85 10.03 -9.06 18.16
C GLN A 85 9.18 -8.47 17.02
N LEU A 86 8.64 -9.31 16.13
CA LEU A 86 7.76 -8.84 15.07
C LEU A 86 6.46 -8.24 15.61
N ILE A 87 5.85 -8.85 16.62
CA ILE A 87 4.65 -8.30 17.27
C ILE A 87 4.95 -6.92 17.86
N THR A 88 6.10 -6.75 18.51
CA THR A 88 6.53 -5.42 19.00
C THR A 88 6.64 -4.41 17.86
N GLN A 89 7.23 -4.79 16.72
CA GLN A 89 7.31 -3.92 15.54
C GLN A 89 5.92 -3.52 15.02
N VAL A 90 4.96 -4.46 14.95
CA VAL A 90 3.58 -4.16 14.55
C VAL A 90 2.91 -3.18 15.50
N VAL A 91 3.07 -3.38 16.82
CA VAL A 91 2.55 -2.46 17.83
C VAL A 91 3.15 -1.06 17.68
N ASP A 92 4.45 -0.96 17.37
CA ASP A 92 5.10 0.34 17.14
C ASP A 92 4.59 1.04 15.87
N LEU A 93 4.26 0.29 14.81
CA LEU A 93 3.59 0.85 13.64
C LEU A 93 2.18 1.36 13.99
N GLU A 94 1.38 0.60 14.72
CA GLU A 94 0.03 1.01 15.15
C GLU A 94 0.07 2.25 16.05
N LYS A 95 1.04 2.34 16.98
CA LYS A 95 1.25 3.54 17.82
C LYS A 95 1.58 4.77 16.98
N LYS A 96 2.42 4.61 15.95
CA LYS A 96 2.72 5.71 15.02
C LYS A 96 1.48 6.13 14.22
N LEU A 97 0.70 5.18 13.71
CA LEU A 97 -0.50 5.50 12.94
C LEU A 97 -1.57 6.20 13.78
N THR A 98 -1.69 5.83 15.04
CA THR A 98 -2.68 6.41 15.96
C THR A 98 -2.27 7.75 16.56
N SER A 99 -1.01 8.19 16.37
CA SER A 99 -0.53 9.48 16.86
C SER A 99 -0.80 10.65 15.91
N ILE A 100 -1.23 10.39 14.67
CA ILE A 100 -1.53 11.45 13.70
C ILE A 100 -2.80 12.21 14.10
N THR A 101 -2.76 13.53 13.92
CA THR A 101 -3.93 14.40 14.01
C THR A 101 -4.18 14.99 12.63
N PHE A 102 -5.46 15.07 12.25
CA PHE A 102 -5.88 15.69 11.01
C PHE A 102 -6.55 17.03 11.33
N ASP A 103 -6.06 18.11 10.72
CA ASP A 103 -6.62 19.46 10.90
C ASP A 103 -8.03 19.62 10.32
N LYS A 104 -8.45 18.67 9.47
CA LYS A 104 -9.72 18.72 8.73
C LYS A 104 -10.37 17.35 8.70
N HIS A 105 -11.70 17.36 8.69
CA HIS A 105 -12.51 16.18 8.41
C HIS A 105 -12.59 15.91 6.91
N GLY A 106 -12.62 14.63 6.54
CA GLY A 106 -12.80 14.19 5.16
C GLY A 106 -11.85 13.07 4.79
N CYS A 107 -11.57 12.97 3.48
CA CYS A 107 -10.70 11.94 2.93
C CYS A 107 -9.39 12.54 2.41
N ILE A 108 -8.32 11.76 2.48
CA ILE A 108 -7.00 12.14 1.98
C ILE A 108 -6.79 11.84 0.49
N TYR A 109 -7.78 11.23 -0.19
CA TYR A 109 -7.62 10.72 -1.55
C TYR A 109 -7.30 11.80 -2.59
N PHE A 110 -6.56 11.42 -3.63
CA PHE A 110 -6.23 12.30 -4.74
C PHE A 110 -7.39 12.45 -5.74
N LYS A 111 -7.63 13.69 -6.18
CA LYS A 111 -8.66 14.04 -7.17
C LYS A 111 -8.17 13.80 -8.59
#